data_AF-A0A6N8BK15-F1
#
_entry.id   AF-A0A6N8BK15-F1
#
_cell.length_a   1.000
_cell.length_b   1.000
_cell.length_c   1.000
_cell.angle_alpha   90.00
_cell.angle_beta   90.00
_cell.angle_gamma   90.00
#
_symmetry.space_group_name_H-M   'P 1'
#
loop_
_entity.id
_entity.type
_entity.pdbx_description
1 polymer ?
#
loop_
_entity_poly.entity_id
_entity_poly.type
_entity_poly.pdbx_seq_one_letter_code
_entity_poly.pdbx_strand_id
1 'polypeptide(L)'
;MKKTTTGSVMLTALSSHRTHCYAWVTEKNEAPFFCKECLKEVILRKGSVRIHHFAHKSPVTCQYGLGETDVHHKAKKGIFEALKTNPNCSYCELEKKINNAIPDVYAVIKKVPVAIEIQRSNITVQDVCDRTLAHHKNGLSVIWVIPSIDQLKIFREDNQDVSRVPKWLECLHALAYGRVYVWSGNGEAIIPIHFDRFTRYVPSKEFYNSYGEYVEVGGYDRTLKDRKIVLPAPELVSIGTDFCSLSHLA
;
A
#
# COMPACT_ATOMS: atom_id res chain seq x y z
N MET A 1 14.20 -18.25 -19.85
CA MET A 1 13.99 -18.48 -18.40
C MET A 1 12.51 -18.73 -18.15
N LYS A 2 12.13 -19.93 -17.71
CA LYS A 2 10.74 -20.28 -17.41
C LYS A 2 10.28 -19.42 -16.22
N LYS A 3 9.32 -18.51 -16.43
CA LYS A 3 8.63 -17.85 -15.32
C LYS A 3 7.98 -18.95 -14.49
N THR A 4 8.53 -19.24 -13.32
CA THR A 4 7.85 -20.03 -12.31
C THR A 4 6.59 -19.27 -11.96
N THR A 5 5.43 -19.78 -12.40
CA THR A 5 4.13 -19.30 -11.95
C THR A 5 4.08 -19.54 -10.45
N THR A 6 4.46 -18.54 -9.66
CA THR A 6 4.21 -18.50 -8.23
C THR A 6 2.70 -18.61 -8.09
N GLY A 7 2.22 -19.77 -7.63
CA GLY A 7 0.81 -19.99 -7.35
C GLY A 7 0.29 -18.89 -6.41
N SER A 8 -0.98 -18.53 -6.57
CA SER A 8 -1.64 -17.53 -5.73
C SER A 8 -1.46 -17.85 -4.24
N VAL A 9 -0.95 -16.90 -3.47
CA VAL A 9 -0.72 -17.01 -2.03
C VAL A 9 -1.82 -16.21 -1.34
N MET A 10 -2.62 -16.86 -0.49
CA MET A 10 -3.75 -16.23 0.20
C MET A 10 -3.57 -16.36 1.71
N LEU A 11 -3.79 -15.27 2.44
CA LEU A 11 -3.73 -15.30 3.91
C LEU A 11 -5.00 -15.86 4.55
N THR A 12 -6.11 -15.86 3.81
CA THR A 12 -7.40 -16.28 4.30
C THR A 12 -8.07 -17.31 3.38
N ALA A 13 -8.93 -18.13 3.98
CA ALA A 13 -9.78 -19.11 3.29
C ALA A 13 -11.09 -19.29 4.08
N LEU A 14 -11.98 -20.13 3.55
CA LEU A 14 -13.19 -20.58 4.24
C LEU A 14 -13.00 -22.02 4.72
N SER A 15 -13.51 -22.35 5.90
CA SER A 15 -13.66 -23.74 6.36
C SER A 15 -14.82 -24.46 5.64
N SER A 16 -14.99 -25.75 5.92
CA SER A 16 -16.17 -26.54 5.53
C SER A 16 -17.50 -25.92 5.98
N HIS A 17 -17.51 -25.23 7.12
CA HIS A 17 -18.67 -24.53 7.68
C HIS A 17 -18.79 -23.09 7.17
N ARG A 18 -18.01 -22.69 6.16
CA ARG A 18 -17.93 -21.32 5.62
C ARG A 18 -17.52 -20.27 6.66
N THR A 19 -16.80 -20.67 7.70
CA THR A 19 -16.18 -19.74 8.65
C THR A 19 -14.84 -19.27 8.13
N HIS A 20 -14.43 -18.04 8.48
CA HIS A 20 -13.19 -17.46 8.01
C HIS A 20 -11.99 -18.09 8.74
N CYS A 21 -11.03 -18.59 7.97
CA CYS A 21 -9.78 -19.17 8.45
C CYS A 21 -8.61 -18.24 8.12
N TYR A 22 -7.72 -18.02 9.09
CA TYR A 22 -6.46 -17.30 8.90
C TYR A 22 -5.29 -18.27 8.93
N ALA A 23 -4.42 -18.22 7.92
CA ALA A 23 -3.40 -19.24 7.72
C ALA A 23 -2.41 -19.40 8.89
N TRP A 24 -2.22 -18.36 9.71
CA TRP A 24 -1.30 -18.40 10.85
C TRP A 24 -1.89 -19.01 12.13
N VAL A 25 -3.21 -19.12 12.27
CA VAL A 25 -3.85 -19.77 13.44
C VAL A 25 -4.51 -21.11 13.09
N THR A 26 -4.88 -21.31 11.82
CA THR A 26 -5.56 -22.53 11.36
C THR A 26 -4.58 -23.70 11.31
N GLU A 27 -4.98 -24.90 11.70
CA GLU A 27 -4.18 -26.13 11.62
C GLU A 27 -4.53 -27.01 10.41
N LYS A 28 -3.56 -27.83 9.95
CA LYS A 28 -3.74 -28.64 8.74
C LYS A 28 -4.84 -29.71 8.87
N ASN A 29 -5.09 -30.18 10.09
CA ASN A 29 -6.13 -31.17 10.39
C ASN A 29 -7.54 -30.57 10.39
N GLU A 30 -7.69 -29.24 10.35
CA GLU A 30 -8.98 -28.56 10.19
C GLU A 30 -9.44 -28.49 8.72
N ALA A 31 -8.65 -29.06 7.79
CA ALA A 31 -9.03 -29.18 6.39
C ALA A 31 -10.37 -29.97 6.24
N PRO A 32 -11.15 -29.72 5.17
CA PRO A 32 -10.82 -28.94 3.98
C PRO A 32 -11.02 -27.42 4.12
N PHE A 33 -10.26 -26.68 3.31
CA PHE A 33 -10.39 -25.21 3.16
C PHE A 33 -10.74 -24.83 1.74
N PHE A 34 -11.41 -23.71 1.56
CA PHE A 34 -11.92 -23.24 0.27
C PHE A 34 -11.53 -21.79 0.00
N CYS A 35 -11.17 -21.49 -1.26
CA CYS A 35 -10.91 -20.12 -1.70
C CYS A 35 -12.18 -19.27 -1.56
N LYS A 36 -12.06 -18.05 -1.01
CA LYS A 36 -13.18 -17.12 -0.84
C LYS A 36 -13.84 -16.69 -2.16
N GLU A 37 -13.08 -16.63 -3.25
CA GLU A 37 -13.59 -16.19 -4.54
C GLU A 37 -14.14 -17.33 -5.39
N CYS A 38 -13.35 -18.38 -5.64
CA CYS A 38 -13.76 -19.46 -6.55
C CYS A 38 -14.38 -20.68 -5.85
N LEU A 39 -14.40 -20.70 -4.52
CA LEU A 39 -14.90 -21.79 -3.67
C LEU A 39 -14.25 -23.16 -3.91
N LYS A 40 -13.17 -23.23 -4.70
CA LYS A 40 -12.39 -24.46 -4.88
C LYS A 40 -11.51 -24.72 -3.66
N GLU A 41 -11.22 -25.99 -3.42
CA GLU A 41 -10.36 -26.41 -2.31
C GLU A 41 -8.95 -25.81 -2.43
N VAL A 42 -8.41 -25.33 -1.31
CA VAL A 42 -7.07 -24.79 -1.17
C VAL A 42 -6.30 -25.53 -0.08
N ILE A 43 -4.99 -25.62 -0.24
CA ILE A 43 -4.10 -26.30 0.71
C ILE A 43 -3.50 -25.28 1.67
N LEU A 44 -3.60 -25.53 2.96
CA LEU A 44 -2.83 -24.81 3.97
C LEU A 44 -1.34 -25.23 3.93
N ARG A 45 -0.47 -24.29 3.61
CA ARG A 45 0.99 -24.43 3.60
C ARG A 45 1.56 -23.77 4.85
N LYS A 46 2.13 -24.60 5.74
CA LYS A 46 2.94 -24.16 6.89
C LYS A 46 4.37 -24.66 6.70
N GLY A 47 5.33 -23.75 6.77
CA GLY A 47 6.76 -24.01 6.64
C GLY A 47 7.57 -22.84 7.21
N SER A 48 8.85 -23.06 7.46
CA SER A 48 9.72 -22.08 8.13
C SER A 48 10.23 -20.94 7.24
N VAL A 49 10.17 -21.10 5.92
CA VAL A 49 10.77 -20.16 4.96
C VAL A 49 9.78 -19.09 4.50
N ARG A 50 8.52 -19.46 4.25
CA ARG A 50 7.47 -18.55 3.76
C ARG A 50 6.40 -18.37 4.81
N ILE A 51 5.72 -17.23 4.78
CA ILE A 51 4.55 -17.01 5.64
C ILE A 51 3.53 -18.13 5.44
N HIS A 52 2.86 -18.55 6.51
CA HIS A 52 1.77 -19.51 6.41
C HIS A 52 0.68 -18.96 5.50
N HIS A 53 0.22 -19.78 4.54
CA HIS A 53 -0.73 -19.34 3.52
C HIS A 53 -1.57 -20.49 2.99
N PHE A 54 -2.69 -20.15 2.37
CA PHE A 54 -3.46 -21.05 1.52
C PHE A 54 -3.02 -20.92 0.07
N ALA A 55 -2.99 -22.04 -0.65
CA ALA A 55 -2.62 -22.10 -2.05
C ALA A 55 -3.56 -23.01 -2.84
N HIS A 56 -3.93 -22.59 -4.05
CA HIS A 56 -4.65 -23.45 -4.99
C HIS A 56 -3.78 -24.64 -5.43
N LYS A 57 -4.41 -25.80 -5.67
CA LYS A 57 -3.79 -26.91 -6.39
C LYS A 57 -3.71 -26.56 -7.88
N SER A 58 -2.58 -26.83 -8.52
CA SER A 58 -2.45 -26.64 -9.97
C SER A 58 -3.40 -27.57 -10.73
N PRO A 59 -3.95 -27.14 -11.89
CA PRO A 59 -3.75 -25.83 -12.53
C PRO A 59 -4.56 -24.69 -11.88
N VAL A 60 -3.95 -23.50 -11.78
CA VAL A 60 -4.57 -22.33 -11.13
C VAL A 60 -5.23 -21.43 -12.17
N THR A 61 -6.55 -21.33 -12.15
CA THR A 61 -7.33 -20.36 -12.98
C THR A 61 -7.82 -19.16 -12.17
N CYS A 62 -7.84 -19.27 -10.84
CA CYS A 62 -8.26 -18.21 -9.93
C CYS A 62 -7.14 -17.19 -9.77
N GLN A 63 -7.46 -15.90 -9.94
CA GLN A 63 -6.50 -14.80 -9.80
C GLN A 63 -6.45 -14.23 -8.37
N TYR A 64 -7.33 -14.69 -7.47
CA TYR A 64 -7.36 -14.22 -6.09
C TYR A 64 -6.04 -14.53 -5.37
N GLY A 65 -5.42 -13.52 -4.76
CA GLY A 65 -4.09 -13.62 -4.13
C GLY A 65 -2.92 -13.71 -5.11
N LEU A 66 -3.12 -13.42 -6.40
CA LEU A 66 -2.03 -13.37 -7.38
C LEU A 66 -1.26 -12.06 -7.28
N GLY A 67 0.07 -12.14 -7.22
CA GLY A 67 0.95 -10.96 -7.26
C GLY A 67 1.27 -10.34 -5.90
N GLU A 68 0.64 -10.83 -4.82
CA GLU A 68 1.04 -10.46 -3.45
C GLU A 68 2.42 -11.04 -3.10
N THR A 69 3.10 -10.37 -2.18
CA THR A 69 4.47 -10.70 -1.75
C THR A 69 4.55 -10.77 -0.24
N ASP A 70 5.61 -11.40 0.28
CA ASP A 70 5.79 -11.53 1.73
C ASP A 70 5.72 -10.19 2.48
N VAL A 71 6.23 -9.09 1.92
CA VAL A 71 6.12 -7.76 2.56
C VAL A 71 4.69 -7.22 2.57
N HIS A 72 3.92 -7.47 1.51
CA HIS A 72 2.50 -7.12 1.45
C HIS A 72 1.70 -7.94 2.48
N HIS A 73 1.94 -9.25 2.54
CA HIS A 73 1.32 -10.13 3.52
C HIS A 73 1.68 -9.77 4.97
N LYS A 74 2.94 -9.40 5.24
CA LYS A 74 3.39 -8.96 6.57
C LYS A 74 2.68 -7.67 7.00
N ALA A 75 2.61 -6.67 6.12
CA ALA A 75 1.87 -5.45 6.39
C ALA A 75 0.38 -5.72 6.64
N LYS A 76 -0.25 -6.53 5.76
CA LYS A 76 -1.66 -6.90 5.85
C LYS A 76 -1.98 -7.57 7.18
N LYS A 77 -1.18 -8.59 7.55
CA LYS A 77 -1.32 -9.29 8.82
C LYS A 77 -1.06 -8.37 10.02
N GLY A 78 0.04 -7.61 10.01
CA GLY A 78 0.44 -6.76 11.14
C GLY A 78 -0.59 -5.68 11.45
N ILE A 79 -1.09 -4.99 10.42
CA ILE A 79 -2.15 -3.98 10.54
C ILE A 79 -3.43 -4.63 11.08
N PHE A 80 -3.84 -5.78 10.52
CA PHE A 80 -5.03 -6.50 10.96
C PHE A 80 -4.97 -6.94 12.42
N GLU A 81 -3.88 -7.57 12.84
CA GLU A 81 -3.73 -8.07 14.22
C GLU A 81 -3.72 -6.93 15.24
N ALA A 82 -3.05 -5.82 14.93
CA ALA A 82 -3.05 -4.63 15.78
C ALA A 82 -4.45 -3.98 15.86
N LEU A 83 -5.12 -3.80 14.72
CA LEU A 83 -6.47 -3.21 14.71
C LEU A 83 -7.48 -4.11 15.42
N LYS A 84 -7.33 -5.43 15.37
CA LYS A 84 -8.26 -6.35 16.05
C LYS A 84 -8.22 -6.21 17.58
N THR A 85 -7.10 -5.78 18.15
CA THR A 85 -6.93 -5.56 19.59
C THR A 85 -7.00 -4.07 19.97
N ASN A 86 -7.11 -3.17 19.01
CA ASN A 86 -7.21 -1.74 19.27
C ASN A 86 -8.61 -1.39 19.84
N PRO A 87 -8.71 -0.68 20.98
CA PRO A 87 -9.99 -0.34 21.62
C PRO A 87 -10.88 0.59 20.77
N ASN A 88 -10.31 1.33 19.81
CA ASN A 88 -11.07 2.17 18.89
C ASN A 88 -11.63 1.39 17.69
N CYS A 89 -11.23 0.13 17.50
CA CYS A 89 -11.65 -0.69 16.38
C CYS A 89 -12.69 -1.71 16.84
N SER A 90 -13.94 -1.48 16.44
CA SER A 90 -15.07 -2.33 16.83
C SER A 90 -15.23 -3.60 15.97
N TYR A 91 -14.64 -3.60 14.78
CA TYR A 91 -14.68 -4.72 13.85
C TYR A 91 -13.47 -4.65 12.93
N CYS A 92 -12.82 -5.79 12.66
CA CYS A 92 -11.70 -5.88 11.74
C CYS A 92 -11.73 -7.23 11.00
N GLU A 93 -11.53 -7.22 9.68
CA GLU A 93 -11.53 -8.41 8.84
C GLU A 93 -10.62 -8.24 7.63
N LEU A 94 -9.89 -9.29 7.27
CA LEU A 94 -9.11 -9.33 6.04
C LEU A 94 -9.95 -9.71 4.84
N GLU A 95 -9.76 -8.96 3.75
CA GLU A 95 -10.31 -9.27 2.42
C GLU A 95 -11.84 -9.46 2.47
N LYS A 96 -12.51 -8.59 3.24
CA LYS A 96 -13.97 -8.62 3.37
C LYS A 96 -14.60 -8.13 2.07
N LYS A 97 -15.45 -8.95 1.45
CA LYS A 97 -16.18 -8.54 0.25
C LYS A 97 -17.32 -7.59 0.59
N ILE A 98 -17.29 -6.39 0.03
CA ILE A 98 -18.31 -5.34 0.19
C ILE A 98 -18.77 -4.94 -1.20
N ASN A 99 -19.90 -5.51 -1.63
CA ASN A 99 -20.39 -5.40 -2.99
C ASN A 99 -19.31 -5.75 -4.03
N ASN A 100 -18.81 -4.74 -4.74
CA ASN A 100 -17.80 -4.86 -5.79
C ASN A 100 -16.37 -4.49 -5.33
N ALA A 101 -16.17 -4.24 -4.03
CA ALA A 101 -14.87 -3.88 -3.46
C ALA A 101 -14.40 -4.92 -2.43
N ILE A 102 -13.09 -5.18 -2.41
CA ILE A 102 -12.45 -6.09 -1.47
C ILE A 102 -11.19 -5.38 -0.96
N PRO A 103 -11.25 -4.64 0.15
CA PRO A 103 -10.06 -4.04 0.74
C PRO A 103 -9.14 -5.11 1.32
N ASP A 104 -7.83 -4.83 1.32
CA ASP A 104 -6.87 -5.72 2.00
C ASP A 104 -7.22 -5.90 3.48
N VAL A 105 -7.55 -4.81 4.18
CA VAL A 105 -8.10 -4.83 5.54
C VAL A 105 -9.35 -3.95 5.60
N TYR A 106 -10.46 -4.52 6.05
CA TYR A 106 -11.67 -3.78 6.42
C TYR A 106 -11.69 -3.59 7.93
N ALA A 107 -11.89 -2.36 8.39
CA ALA A 107 -12.02 -2.04 9.81
C ALA A 107 -13.17 -1.06 10.07
N VAL A 108 -13.75 -1.10 11.26
CA VAL A 108 -14.68 -0.08 11.76
C VAL A 108 -14.03 0.64 12.92
N ILE A 109 -13.38 1.77 12.61
CA ILE A 109 -12.54 2.55 13.53
C ILE A 109 -13.33 3.78 13.98
N LYS A 110 -13.56 3.93 15.28
CA LYS A 110 -14.36 5.03 15.86
C LYS A 110 -15.73 5.18 15.15
N LYS A 111 -16.39 4.04 14.87
CA LYS A 111 -17.67 3.92 14.12
C LYS A 111 -17.61 4.26 12.63
N VAL A 112 -16.43 4.52 12.07
CA VAL A 112 -16.22 4.79 10.65
C VAL A 112 -15.77 3.51 9.95
N PRO A 113 -16.48 3.04 8.91
CA PRO A 113 -16.00 1.97 8.04
C PRO A 113 -14.79 2.44 7.22
N VAL A 114 -13.68 1.72 7.31
CA VAL A 114 -12.41 2.04 6.65
C VAL A 114 -11.94 0.85 5.81
N ALA A 115 -11.64 1.13 4.55
CA ALA A 115 -10.89 0.28 3.65
C ALA A 115 -9.40 0.66 3.73
N ILE A 116 -8.55 -0.26 4.17
CA ILE A 116 -7.10 -0.08 4.15
C ILE A 116 -6.57 -0.91 2.99
N GLU A 117 -5.93 -0.22 2.04
CA GLU A 117 -5.41 -0.79 0.79
C GLU A 117 -3.88 -0.79 0.83
N ILE A 118 -3.28 -1.97 0.70
CA ILE A 118 -1.83 -2.13 0.75
C ILE A 118 -1.32 -2.27 -0.67
N GLN A 119 -0.57 -1.28 -1.15
CA GLN A 119 -0.14 -1.24 -2.54
C GLN A 119 1.38 -1.32 -2.64
N ARG A 120 1.87 -2.41 -3.25
CA ARG A 120 3.30 -2.61 -3.50
C ARG A 120 3.73 -2.25 -4.91
N SER A 121 2.96 -2.68 -5.90
CA SER A 121 3.35 -2.60 -7.31
C SER A 121 2.82 -1.32 -7.95
N ASN A 122 3.42 -0.94 -9.07
CA ASN A 122 2.86 0.11 -9.91
C ASN A 122 1.46 -0.30 -10.37
N ILE A 123 0.53 0.63 -10.23
CA ILE A 123 -0.80 0.61 -10.81
C ILE A 123 -0.99 1.89 -11.63
N THR A 124 -2.02 1.94 -12.46
CA THR A 124 -2.33 3.19 -13.16
C THR A 124 -2.99 4.18 -12.21
N VAL A 125 -2.96 5.47 -12.57
CA VAL A 125 -3.74 6.49 -11.85
C VAL A 125 -5.24 6.15 -11.90
N GLN A 126 -5.71 5.60 -13.03
CA GLN A 126 -7.09 5.18 -13.17
C GLN A 126 -7.45 4.06 -12.18
N ASP A 127 -6.58 3.06 -12.00
CA ASP A 127 -6.81 1.99 -11.02
C ASP A 127 -6.90 2.52 -9.57
N VAL A 128 -6.06 3.50 -9.22
CA VAL A 128 -6.12 4.19 -7.91
C VAL A 128 -7.49 4.85 -7.75
N CYS A 129 -7.92 5.62 -8.74
CA CYS A 129 -9.21 6.32 -8.74
C CYS A 129 -10.37 5.34 -8.66
N ASP A 130 -10.39 4.30 -9.50
CA ASP A 130 -11.49 3.34 -9.59
C ASP A 130 -11.65 2.56 -8.28
N ARG A 131 -10.54 2.09 -7.68
CA ARG A 131 -10.56 1.42 -6.38
C ARG A 131 -11.04 2.35 -5.27
N THR A 132 -10.52 3.58 -5.22
CA THR A 132 -10.92 4.57 -4.22
C THR A 132 -12.40 4.92 -4.34
N LEU A 133 -12.90 5.12 -5.57
CA LEU A 133 -14.32 5.38 -5.85
C LEU A 133 -15.21 4.18 -5.53
N ALA A 134 -14.77 2.95 -5.81
CA ALA A 134 -15.52 1.74 -5.47
C ALA A 134 -15.73 1.65 -3.95
N HIS A 135 -14.68 1.90 -3.15
CA HIS A 135 -14.80 1.93 -1.69
C HIS A 135 -15.71 3.06 -1.21
N HIS A 136 -15.55 4.28 -1.73
CA HIS A 136 -16.41 5.41 -1.34
C HIS A 136 -17.88 5.20 -1.67
N LYS A 137 -18.22 4.60 -2.82
CA LYS A 137 -19.60 4.23 -3.17
C LYS A 137 -20.22 3.22 -2.20
N ASN A 138 -19.38 2.46 -1.50
CA ASN A 138 -19.77 1.53 -0.45
C ASN A 138 -19.75 2.17 0.96
N GLY A 139 -19.62 3.49 1.07
CA GLY A 139 -19.62 4.22 2.34
C GLY A 139 -18.33 4.05 3.14
N LEU A 140 -17.23 3.67 2.50
CA LEU A 140 -15.94 3.43 3.15
C LEU A 140 -15.02 4.66 3.00
N SER A 141 -14.32 5.00 4.08
CA SER A 141 -13.12 5.84 4.01
C SER A 141 -11.94 4.99 3.55
N VAL A 142 -11.01 5.54 2.77
CA VAL A 142 -9.89 4.77 2.19
C VAL A 142 -8.56 5.25 2.74
N ILE A 143 -7.72 4.32 3.20
CA ILE A 143 -6.32 4.59 3.57
C ILE A 143 -5.43 3.72 2.69
N TRP A 144 -4.60 4.35 1.87
CA TRP A 144 -3.59 3.66 1.07
C TRP A 144 -2.26 3.58 1.83
N VAL A 145 -1.70 2.38 1.90
CA VAL A 145 -0.46 2.10 2.63
C VAL A 145 0.55 1.44 1.70
N ILE A 146 1.76 1.99 1.66
CA ILE A 146 2.91 1.38 1.00
C ILE A 146 3.59 0.43 2.00
N PRO A 147 3.78 -0.87 1.69
CA PRO A 147 4.18 -1.83 2.72
C PRO A 147 5.67 -1.77 3.13
N SER A 148 6.50 -0.92 2.51
CA SER A 148 7.87 -0.65 2.97
C SER A 148 8.41 0.65 2.36
N ILE A 149 9.25 1.36 3.12
CA ILE A 149 9.95 2.59 2.69
C ILE A 149 10.86 2.35 1.49
N ASP A 150 11.42 1.15 1.34
CA ASP A 150 12.33 0.80 0.23
C ASP A 150 11.65 0.94 -1.14
N GLN A 151 10.33 0.88 -1.19
CA GLN A 151 9.56 1.03 -2.42
C GLN A 151 9.57 2.46 -2.95
N LEU A 152 9.88 3.43 -2.10
CA LEU A 152 10.07 4.82 -2.51
C LEU A 152 11.39 5.02 -3.26
N LYS A 153 12.31 4.03 -3.24
CA LYS A 153 13.59 4.09 -3.96
C LYS A 153 14.33 5.40 -3.71
N ILE A 154 14.44 5.76 -2.43
CA ILE A 154 15.06 7.00 -1.98
C ILE A 154 16.56 6.95 -2.30
N PHE A 155 17.10 8.04 -2.83
CA PHE A 155 18.53 8.24 -3.08
C PHE A 155 18.95 9.65 -2.68
N ARG A 156 20.24 9.86 -2.43
CA ARG A 156 20.77 11.15 -1.99
C ARG A 156 21.20 12.00 -3.19
N GLU A 157 20.70 13.23 -3.26
CA GLU A 157 21.07 14.20 -4.30
C GLU A 157 21.04 15.61 -3.72
N ASP A 158 22.07 16.41 -3.97
CA ASP A 158 22.19 17.79 -3.46
C ASP A 158 21.92 17.89 -1.93
N ASN A 159 22.50 16.94 -1.17
CA ASN A 159 22.36 16.76 0.28
C ASN A 159 20.93 16.50 0.79
N GLN A 160 20.01 16.14 -0.10
CA GLN A 160 18.62 15.86 0.22
C GLN A 160 18.28 14.40 -0.09
N ASP A 161 17.29 13.86 0.62
CA ASP A 161 16.70 12.57 0.33
C ASP A 161 15.63 12.74 -0.75
N VAL A 162 15.83 12.08 -1.89
CA VAL A 162 15.07 12.33 -3.13
C VAL A 162 14.51 11.02 -3.67
N SER A 163 13.34 11.09 -4.30
CA SER A 163 12.74 9.98 -5.02
C SER A 163 12.22 10.42 -6.40
N ARG A 164 12.21 9.46 -7.34
CA ARG A 164 11.48 9.58 -8.61
C ARG A 164 10.08 9.02 -8.43
N VAL A 165 9.14 9.91 -8.07
CA VAL A 165 7.78 9.51 -7.68
C VAL A 165 6.93 9.20 -8.92
N PRO A 166 6.41 7.97 -9.07
CA PRO A 166 5.53 7.62 -10.18
C PRO A 166 4.16 8.28 -10.03
N LYS A 167 3.43 8.46 -11.14
CA LYS A 167 2.16 9.21 -11.16
C LYS A 167 1.07 8.66 -10.25
N TRP A 168 0.98 7.34 -10.10
CA TRP A 168 0.02 6.74 -9.17
C TRP A 168 0.33 7.11 -7.71
N LEU A 169 1.61 7.24 -7.36
CA LEU A 169 2.02 7.64 -6.02
C LEU A 169 1.84 9.14 -5.78
N GLU A 170 2.02 9.98 -6.81
CA GLU A 170 1.59 11.39 -6.76
C GLU A 170 0.07 11.51 -6.59
N CYS A 171 -0.71 10.62 -7.21
CA CYS A 171 -2.15 10.57 -7.04
C CYS A 171 -2.54 10.21 -5.59
N LEU A 172 -1.90 9.19 -5.01
CA LEU A 172 -2.08 8.87 -3.59
C LEU A 172 -1.72 10.04 -2.68
N HIS A 173 -0.59 10.70 -2.96
CA HIS A 173 -0.15 11.90 -2.25
C HIS A 173 -1.21 13.01 -2.27
N ALA A 174 -1.82 13.26 -3.43
CA ALA A 174 -2.89 14.25 -3.57
C ALA A 174 -4.19 13.83 -2.83
N LEU A 175 -4.61 12.57 -2.97
CA LEU A 175 -5.82 12.04 -2.33
C LEU A 175 -5.75 12.07 -0.79
N ALA A 176 -4.55 11.92 -0.23
CA ALA A 176 -4.30 11.99 1.20
C ALA A 176 -3.75 13.36 1.66
N TYR A 177 -4.19 14.44 1.00
CA TYR A 177 -3.90 15.83 1.39
C TYR A 177 -2.41 16.15 1.53
N GLY A 178 -1.62 15.71 0.56
CA GLY A 178 -0.17 15.90 0.51
C GLY A 178 0.61 14.89 1.35
N ARG A 179 0.08 13.68 1.57
CA ARG A 179 0.77 12.61 2.32
C ARG A 179 0.69 11.28 1.59
N VAL A 180 1.73 10.47 1.74
CA VAL A 180 1.68 9.03 1.48
C VAL A 180 2.00 8.31 2.77
N TYR A 181 1.26 7.25 3.08
CA TYR A 181 1.50 6.47 4.28
C TYR A 181 2.32 5.23 3.97
N VAL A 182 3.39 5.03 4.73
CA VAL A 182 4.28 3.86 4.61
C VAL A 182 4.18 3.03 5.88
N TRP A 183 3.98 1.73 5.77
CA TRP A 183 3.97 0.85 6.94
C TRP A 183 5.33 0.84 7.64
N SER A 184 5.34 1.01 8.96
CA SER A 184 6.56 1.05 9.77
C SER A 184 7.25 -0.31 9.94
N GLY A 185 6.56 -1.40 9.59
CA GLY A 185 6.99 -2.76 9.91
C GLY A 185 6.41 -3.31 11.21
N ASN A 186 5.69 -2.49 11.99
CA ASN A 186 5.13 -2.89 13.28
C ASN A 186 3.63 -2.52 13.39
N GLY A 187 2.80 -3.54 13.66
CA GLY A 187 1.37 -3.37 13.93
C GLY A 187 0.64 -2.50 12.90
N GLU A 188 -0.14 -1.54 13.40
CA GLU A 188 -0.88 -0.54 12.62
C GLU A 188 -0.16 0.81 12.50
N ALA A 189 1.10 0.90 12.91
CA ALA A 189 1.87 2.13 12.86
C ALA A 189 2.40 2.39 11.44
N ILE A 190 2.24 3.62 10.97
CA ILE A 190 2.64 4.08 9.64
C ILE A 190 3.40 5.40 9.74
N ILE A 191 4.27 5.65 8.75
CA ILE A 191 5.04 6.88 8.58
C ILE A 191 4.33 7.72 7.52
N PRO A 192 3.77 8.89 7.87
CA PRO A 192 3.34 9.87 6.88
C PRO A 192 4.56 10.47 6.17
N ILE A 193 4.49 10.56 4.85
CA ILE A 193 5.57 11.11 4.02
C ILE A 193 5.00 12.18 3.12
N HIS A 194 5.66 13.34 3.11
CA HIS A 194 5.40 14.41 2.17
C HIS A 194 6.43 14.39 1.04
N PHE A 195 5.98 14.59 -0.20
CA PHE A 195 6.82 14.80 -1.36
C PHE A 195 6.87 16.28 -1.71
N ASP A 196 7.99 16.93 -1.40
CA ASP A 196 8.20 18.35 -1.69
C ASP A 196 8.90 18.56 -3.05
N ARG A 197 8.89 19.79 -3.55
CA ARG A 197 9.50 20.20 -4.81
C ARG A 197 11.02 20.11 -4.71
N PHE A 198 11.64 19.40 -5.64
CA PHE A 198 13.09 19.40 -5.78
C PHE A 198 13.54 20.53 -6.70
N THR A 199 14.35 21.45 -6.19
CA THR A 199 14.98 22.55 -6.95
C THR A 199 16.49 22.42 -6.92
N ARG A 200 17.12 22.75 -8.05
CA ARG A 200 18.58 22.79 -8.20
C ARG A 200 19.00 24.14 -8.73
N TYR A 201 19.98 24.75 -8.07
CA TYR A 201 20.62 25.95 -8.56
C TYR A 201 21.44 25.66 -9.82
N VAL A 202 21.24 26.48 -10.86
CA VAL A 202 22.02 26.45 -12.10
C VAL A 202 23.03 27.59 -12.03
N PRO A 203 24.35 27.32 -11.89
CA PRO A 203 25.36 28.37 -11.83
C PRO A 203 25.38 29.23 -13.08
N SER A 204 25.65 30.53 -12.92
CA SER A 204 25.88 31.44 -14.04
C SER A 204 27.14 31.04 -14.81
N LYS A 205 27.11 31.22 -16.13
CA LYS A 205 28.22 31.05 -17.05
C LYS A 205 28.21 32.18 -18.05
N GLU A 206 29.39 32.73 -18.30
CA GLU A 206 29.62 33.82 -19.24
C GLU A 206 30.55 33.31 -20.34
N PHE A 207 30.17 33.47 -21.60
CA PHE A 207 30.98 33.08 -22.76
C PHE A 207 30.59 33.86 -24.02
N TYR A 208 31.44 33.82 -25.04
CA TYR A 208 31.12 34.36 -26.37
C TYR A 208 30.62 33.23 -27.29
N ASN A 209 29.53 33.47 -28.02
CA ASN A 209 28.98 32.48 -28.96
C ASN A 209 29.77 32.43 -30.29
N SER A 210 29.34 31.58 -31.24
CA SER A 210 29.99 31.44 -32.56
C SER A 210 29.95 32.70 -33.45
N TYR A 211 29.16 33.70 -33.07
CA TYR A 211 29.05 34.99 -33.75
C TYR A 211 29.84 36.10 -33.02
N GLY A 212 30.55 35.77 -31.93
CA GLY A 212 31.31 36.74 -31.13
C GLY A 212 30.45 37.59 -30.20
N GLU A 213 29.20 37.21 -29.95
CA GLU A 213 28.30 37.92 -29.04
C GLU A 213 28.50 37.42 -27.59
N TYR A 214 28.52 38.35 -26.63
CA TYR A 214 28.55 38.01 -25.20
C TYR A 214 27.22 37.38 -24.77
N VAL A 215 27.31 36.25 -24.08
CA VAL A 215 26.16 35.51 -23.56
C VAL A 215 26.39 35.17 -22.09
N GLU A 216 25.41 35.51 -21.26
CA GLU A 216 25.29 35.06 -19.89
C GLU A 216 24.09 34.10 -19.76
N VAL A 217 24.31 32.92 -19.19
CA VAL A 217 23.25 31.93 -18.91
C VAL A 217 23.37 31.38 -17.50
N GLY A 218 22.25 30.99 -16.88
CA GLY A 218 22.23 30.45 -15.51
C GLY A 218 21.84 31.50 -14.48
N GLY A 219 22.21 31.29 -13.22
CA GLY A 219 21.86 32.19 -12.11
C GLY A 219 20.44 32.00 -11.56
N TYR A 220 19.83 30.83 -11.75
CA TYR A 220 18.45 30.57 -11.34
C TYR A 220 18.24 29.16 -10.77
N ASP A 221 17.18 28.99 -9.99
CA ASP A 221 16.73 27.69 -9.51
C ASP A 221 15.83 26.99 -10.53
N ARG A 222 16.22 25.78 -10.91
CA ARG A 222 15.44 24.92 -11.80
C ARG A 222 14.67 23.89 -10.97
N THR A 223 13.36 23.81 -11.13
CA THR A 223 12.56 22.71 -10.57
C THR A 223 12.64 21.47 -11.48
N LEU A 224 12.96 20.31 -10.91
CA LEU A 224 12.94 19.03 -11.62
C LEU A 224 11.65 18.27 -11.24
N LYS A 225 10.69 18.23 -12.16
CA LYS A 225 9.33 17.70 -11.88
C LYS A 225 9.31 16.19 -11.63
N ASP A 226 10.31 15.45 -12.14
CA ASP A 226 10.47 14.00 -11.98
C ASP A 226 11.15 13.62 -10.65
N ARG A 227 11.62 14.60 -9.88
CA ARG A 227 12.26 14.42 -8.58
C ARG A 227 11.44 15.10 -7.49
N LYS A 228 11.33 14.43 -6.34
CA LYS A 228 10.69 14.97 -5.14
C LYS A 228 11.59 14.77 -3.94
N ILE A 229 11.66 15.77 -3.09
CA ILE A 229 12.28 15.62 -1.77
C ILE A 229 11.34 14.76 -0.92
N VAL A 230 11.88 13.77 -0.24
CA VAL A 230 11.12 12.86 0.62
C VAL A 230 11.25 13.33 2.06
N LEU A 231 10.16 13.84 2.61
CA LEU A 231 10.11 14.37 3.98
C LEU A 231 9.20 13.47 4.84
N PRO A 232 9.77 12.51 5.59
CA PRO A 232 9.00 11.74 6.57
C PRO A 232 8.58 12.66 7.72
N ALA A 233 7.37 12.46 8.24
CA ALA A 233 6.94 13.09 9.47
C ALA A 233 7.85 12.64 10.64
N PRO A 234 8.08 13.50 11.65
CA PRO A 234 8.96 13.18 12.76
C PRO A 234 8.43 12.05 13.65
N GLU A 235 7.11 11.84 13.64
CA GLU A 235 6.43 10.85 14.47
C GLU A 235 5.64 9.85 13.61
N LEU A 236 5.60 8.61 14.09
CA LEU A 236 4.71 7.59 13.56
C LEU A 236 3.27 7.93 13.94
N VAL A 237 2.34 7.57 13.06
CA VAL A 237 0.90 7.63 13.36
C VAL A 237 0.32 6.24 13.40
N SER A 238 -0.70 6.06 14.22
CA SER A 238 -1.42 4.81 14.40
C SER A 238 -2.79 4.89 13.73
N ILE A 239 -3.08 3.90 12.86
CA ILE A 239 -4.32 3.89 12.06
C ILE A 239 -5.57 3.95 12.95
N GLY A 240 -5.60 3.20 14.06
CA GLY A 240 -6.76 3.12 14.93
C GLY A 240 -6.98 4.35 15.83
N THR A 241 -5.97 5.21 16.01
CA THR A 241 -6.05 6.35 16.94
C THR A 241 -6.03 7.71 16.25
N ASP A 242 -5.19 7.88 15.23
CA ASP A 242 -4.84 9.22 14.73
C ASP A 242 -5.63 9.61 13.47
N PHE A 243 -6.27 8.63 12.83
CA PHE A 243 -7.23 8.88 11.77
C PHE A 243 -8.60 9.16 12.38
N CYS A 244 -9.09 10.38 12.16
CA CYS A 244 -10.45 10.79 12.51
C CYS A 244 -11.18 11.18 11.23
N SER A 245 -12.45 10.77 11.08
CA SER A 245 -13.31 11.34 10.06
C SER A 245 -13.55 12.82 10.38
N LEU A 246 -13.47 13.69 9.37
CA LEU A 246 -13.94 15.07 9.43
C LEU A 246 -15.49 15.12 9.43
N SER A 247 -16.13 14.35 10.29
CA SER A 247 -17.60 14.27 10.40
C SER A 247 -18.20 15.34 11.34
N HIS A 248 -17.41 16.36 11.73
CA HIS A 248 -17.85 17.45 12.61
C HIS A 248 -17.73 18.86 11.99
N LEU A 249 -17.59 18.96 10.65
CA LEU A 249 -17.55 20.24 9.93
C LEU A 249 -18.69 20.39 8.90
N ALA A 250 -19.82 19.74 9.11
CA ALA A 250 -21.06 19.99 8.35
C ALA A 250 -22.17 20.45 9.30
#